data_AF-A0A3D2EX14-F1
#
_entry.id   AF-A0A3D2EX14-F1
#
_cell.length_a   1.000
_cell.length_b   1.000
_cell.length_c   1.000
_cell.angle_alpha   90.00
_cell.angle_beta   90.00
_cell.angle_gamma   90.00
#
_symmetry.space_group_name_H-M   'P 1'
#
loop_
_entity.id
_entity.type
_entity.pdbx_description
1 polymer ?
#
loop_
_entity_poly.entity_id
_entity_poly.type
_entity_poly.pdbx_seq_one_letter_code
_entity_poly.pdbx_strand_id
1 'polypeptide(L)'
;MLNLTKKIFTAALISSSIALAGSAMAADFNLRAVANSNENDEDYDGLVVFKDYVEAASNGAISVDLFIGTQLCSNGTECLQAIEDGSVDIYVSTSGGVASTFPYVQMFDLPYVMANDRVAEEVLAGSFVRDLRDQMLADSNDVVRLMTIGNTGG
;
A
#
# COMPACT_ATOMS: atom_id res chain seq x y z
N MET A 1 -25.46 -49.63 31.10
CA MET A 1 -24.96 -48.34 31.65
C MET A 1 -23.75 -47.79 30.89
N LEU A 2 -22.86 -48.61 30.32
CA LEU A 2 -21.63 -48.14 29.64
C LEU A 2 -21.83 -47.35 28.33
N ASN A 3 -22.94 -47.58 27.61
CA ASN A 3 -23.23 -46.92 26.33
C ASN A 3 -23.87 -45.52 26.47
N LEU A 4 -24.40 -45.20 27.65
CA LEU A 4 -25.03 -43.90 27.91
C LEU A 4 -23.98 -42.85 28.30
N THR A 5 -22.98 -43.25 29.09
CA THR A 5 -21.81 -42.43 29.44
C THR A 5 -20.94 -42.09 28.23
N LYS A 6 -20.80 -43.00 27.25
CA LYS A 6 -20.09 -42.72 25.99
C LYS A 6 -20.79 -41.63 25.16
N LYS A 7 -22.13 -41.66 25.06
CA LYS A 7 -22.93 -40.68 24.30
C LYS A 7 -22.92 -39.29 24.93
N ILE A 8 -22.86 -39.20 26.25
CA ILE A 8 -22.78 -37.92 26.98
C ILE A 8 -21.39 -37.29 26.79
N PHE A 9 -20.32 -38.08 26.75
CA PHE A 9 -18.96 -37.60 26.49
C PHE A 9 -18.78 -37.09 25.04
N THR A 10 -19.38 -37.74 24.05
CA THR A 10 -19.31 -37.29 22.65
C THR A 10 -20.12 -36.00 22.41
N ALA A 11 -21.23 -35.80 23.12
CA ALA A 11 -22.02 -34.57 23.01
C ALA A 11 -21.28 -33.35 23.60
N ALA A 12 -20.59 -33.51 24.72
CA ALA A 12 -19.84 -32.43 25.38
C ALA A 12 -18.64 -31.92 24.55
N LEU A 13 -18.01 -32.80 23.75
CA LEU A 13 -16.89 -32.46 22.86
C LEU A 13 -17.31 -31.67 21.60
N ILE A 14 -18.58 -31.78 21.18
CA ILE A 14 -19.11 -31.05 20.02
C ILE A 14 -19.64 -29.66 20.44
N SER A 15 -20.06 -29.51 21.70
CA SER A 15 -20.52 -28.21 22.23
C SER A 15 -19.37 -27.27 22.61
N SER A 16 -18.16 -27.79 22.82
CA SER A 16 -16.98 -27.01 23.23
C SER A 16 -16.17 -26.45 22.06
N SER A 17 -16.41 -26.93 20.84
CA SER A 17 -15.76 -26.43 19.61
C SER A 17 -16.46 -25.20 19.00
N ILE A 18 -17.65 -24.82 19.46
CA ILE A 18 -18.37 -23.63 18.98
C ILE A 18 -17.94 -22.35 19.75
N ALA A 19 -17.35 -22.49 20.94
CA ALA A 19 -16.91 -21.35 21.74
C ALA A 19 -15.55 -20.75 21.33
N LEU A 20 -14.84 -21.39 20.39
CA LEU A 20 -13.64 -20.84 19.75
C LEU A 20 -13.90 -20.34 18.32
N ALA A 21 -15.16 -20.08 17.96
CA ALA A 21 -15.44 -19.12 16.89
C ALA A 21 -15.03 -17.74 17.39
N GLY A 22 -13.72 -17.47 17.38
CA GLY A 22 -13.19 -16.13 17.54
C GLY A 22 -13.95 -15.24 16.58
N SER A 23 -14.50 -14.16 17.11
CA SER A 23 -15.07 -13.08 16.33
C SER A 23 -14.13 -12.82 15.15
N ALA A 24 -14.60 -13.04 13.93
CA ALA A 24 -13.91 -12.58 12.74
C ALA A 24 -13.74 -11.07 12.92
N MET A 25 -12.53 -10.62 13.26
CA MET A 25 -12.19 -9.21 13.31
C MET A 25 -12.11 -8.78 11.85
N ALA A 26 -13.22 -8.24 11.34
CA ALA A 26 -13.17 -7.49 10.09
C ALA A 26 -12.30 -6.25 10.32
N ALA A 27 -11.45 -5.91 9.37
CA ALA A 27 -10.66 -4.69 9.46
C ALA A 27 -11.60 -3.48 9.53
N ASP A 28 -11.24 -2.49 10.35
CA ASP A 28 -12.00 -1.23 10.48
C ASP A 28 -11.82 -0.36 9.24
N PHE A 29 -10.65 -0.46 8.60
CA PHE A 29 -10.30 0.24 7.37
C PHE A 29 -9.70 -0.72 6.35
N ASN A 30 -10.01 -0.49 5.08
CA ASN A 30 -9.43 -1.23 3.97
C ASN A 30 -8.82 -0.26 2.96
N LEU A 31 -7.50 -0.32 2.78
CA LEU A 31 -6.76 0.51 1.85
C LEU A 31 -6.56 -0.23 0.53
N ARG A 32 -6.89 0.40 -0.60
CA ARG A 32 -6.64 -0.14 -1.95
C ARG A 32 -5.33 0.43 -2.45
N ALA A 33 -4.33 -0.43 -2.58
CA ALA A 33 -3.02 -0.08 -3.10
C ALA A 33 -2.86 -0.58 -4.55
N VAL A 34 -2.39 0.30 -5.43
CA VAL A 34 -2.24 0.05 -6.86
C VAL A 34 -0.81 0.24 -7.30
N ALA A 35 -0.36 -0.63 -8.20
CA ALA A 35 0.80 -0.43 -9.06
C ALA A 35 0.45 -0.94 -10.47
N ASN A 36 0.88 -0.22 -11.51
CA ASN A 36 0.59 -0.62 -12.90
C ASN A 36 1.58 -1.64 -13.48
N SER A 37 2.59 -2.03 -12.71
CA SER A 37 3.56 -3.07 -13.05
C SER A 37 2.98 -4.48 -12.84
N ASN A 38 3.83 -5.50 -12.66
CA ASN A 38 3.42 -6.89 -12.51
C ASN A 38 3.96 -7.51 -11.20
N GLU A 39 3.53 -8.72 -10.87
CA GLU A 39 3.89 -9.39 -9.61
C GLU A 39 5.38 -9.82 -9.51
N ASN A 40 6.19 -9.63 -10.55
CA ASN A 40 7.64 -9.86 -10.52
C ASN A 40 8.45 -8.56 -10.50
N ASP A 41 7.78 -7.43 -10.28
CA ASP A 41 8.33 -6.08 -10.30
C ASP A 41 8.56 -5.59 -8.87
N GLU A 42 9.57 -4.74 -8.67
CA GLU A 42 9.94 -4.21 -7.35
C GLU A 42 8.81 -3.43 -6.68
N ASP A 43 7.90 -2.82 -7.45
CA ASP A 43 6.74 -2.10 -6.91
C ASP A 43 5.80 -3.08 -6.18
N TYR A 44 5.64 -4.30 -6.70
CA TYR A 44 4.84 -5.33 -6.06
C TYR A 44 5.49 -5.80 -4.76
N ASP A 45 6.79 -6.09 -4.79
CA ASP A 45 7.55 -6.50 -3.60
C ASP A 45 7.45 -5.44 -2.48
N GLY A 46 7.59 -4.16 -2.84
CA GLY A 46 7.43 -3.04 -1.92
C GLY A 46 6.02 -2.95 -1.32
N LEU A 47 4.98 -3.16 -2.14
CA LEU A 47 3.58 -3.16 -1.69
C LEU A 47 3.24 -4.34 -0.79
N VAL A 48 3.83 -5.52 -1.02
CA VAL A 48 3.68 -6.68 -0.12
C VAL A 48 4.27 -6.37 1.26
N VAL A 49 5.49 -5.81 1.31
CA VAL A 49 6.11 -5.41 2.58
C VAL A 49 5.29 -4.32 3.27
N PHE A 50 4.79 -3.34 2.52
CA PHE A 50 3.92 -2.30 3.06
C PHE A 50 2.65 -2.88 3.68
N LYS A 51 1.96 -3.77 2.96
CA LYS A 51 0.77 -4.49 3.44
C LYS A 51 1.07 -5.20 4.75
N ASP A 52 2.09 -6.07 4.78
CA ASP A 52 2.44 -6.86 5.95
C ASP A 52 2.75 -5.97 7.16
N TYR A 53 3.50 -4.89 6.94
CA TYR A 53 3.84 -3.94 8.00
C TYR A 53 2.60 -3.22 8.54
N VAL A 54 1.72 -2.69 7.67
CA VAL A 54 0.52 -1.96 8.09
C VAL A 54 -0.46 -2.87 8.82
N GLU A 55 -0.71 -4.07 8.30
CA GLU A 55 -1.63 -5.03 8.92
C GLU A 55 -1.10 -5.49 10.30
N ALA A 56 0.20 -5.78 10.39
CA ALA A 56 0.82 -6.17 11.66
C ALA A 56 0.86 -5.00 12.67
N ALA A 57 1.30 -3.81 12.25
CA ALA A 57 1.43 -2.65 13.12
C ALA A 57 0.07 -2.14 13.64
N SER A 58 -1.00 -2.34 12.86
CA SER A 58 -2.36 -1.98 13.24
C SER A 58 -3.08 -3.07 14.05
N ASN A 59 -2.45 -4.22 14.32
CA ASN A 59 -3.09 -5.40 14.91
C ASN A 59 -4.36 -5.84 14.14
N GLY A 60 -4.34 -5.74 12.81
CA GLY A 60 -5.45 -6.10 11.93
C GLY A 60 -6.58 -5.07 11.85
N ALA A 61 -6.44 -3.89 12.45
CA ALA A 61 -7.45 -2.83 12.32
C ALA A 61 -7.46 -2.19 10.91
N ILE A 62 -6.33 -2.27 10.19
CA ILE A 62 -6.22 -1.82 8.79
C ILE A 62 -5.86 -3.03 7.95
N SER A 63 -6.61 -3.28 6.87
CA SER A 63 -6.22 -4.18 5.78
C SER A 63 -5.72 -3.40 4.56
N VAL A 64 -4.86 -4.03 3.76
CA VAL A 64 -4.38 -3.46 2.50
C VAL A 64 -4.63 -4.44 1.36
N ASP A 65 -5.50 -4.08 0.43
CA ASP A 65 -5.76 -4.86 -0.78
C ASP A 65 -4.85 -4.39 -1.92
N LEU A 66 -4.16 -5.34 -2.56
CA LEU A 66 -3.24 -5.06 -3.66
C LEU A 66 -3.92 -5.29 -5.01
N PHE A 67 -3.89 -4.27 -5.87
CA PHE A 67 -4.42 -4.30 -7.23
C PHE A 67 -3.27 -4.05 -8.21
N ILE A 68 -2.70 -5.14 -8.72
CA ILE A 68 -1.50 -5.10 -9.57
C ILE A 68 -1.87 -5.15 -11.05
N GLY A 69 -1.17 -4.36 -11.87
CA GLY A 69 -1.46 -4.16 -13.28
C GLY A 69 -2.53 -3.09 -13.50
N THR A 70 -3.43 -3.33 -14.44
CA THR A 70 -4.45 -2.33 -14.86
C THR A 70 -5.86 -2.71 -14.42
N GLN A 71 -5.99 -3.26 -13.21
CA GLN A 71 -7.29 -3.75 -12.70
C GLN A 71 -8.25 -2.61 -12.33
N LEU A 72 -7.72 -1.51 -11.77
CA LEU A 72 -8.51 -0.35 -11.34
C LEU A 72 -8.32 0.89 -12.23
N CYS A 73 -7.12 1.10 -12.75
CA CYS A 73 -6.74 2.22 -13.61
C CYS A 73 -5.60 1.80 -14.55
N SER A 74 -5.47 2.43 -15.72
CA SER A 74 -4.60 1.95 -16.79
C SER A 74 -3.26 2.69 -16.91
N ASN A 75 -3.18 3.92 -16.42
CA ASN A 75 -2.00 4.78 -16.51
C ASN A 75 -1.93 5.76 -15.33
N GLY A 76 -0.79 6.45 -15.19
CA GLY A 76 -0.56 7.34 -14.05
C GLY A 76 -1.56 8.47 -13.87
N THR A 77 -2.04 9.08 -14.96
CA THR A 77 -3.07 10.13 -14.88
C THR A 77 -4.39 9.57 -14.35
N GLU A 78 -4.83 8.42 -14.87
CA GLU A 78 -6.05 7.75 -14.38
C GLU A 78 -5.92 7.31 -12.92
N CYS A 79 -4.77 6.76 -12.54
CA CYS A 79 -4.54 6.31 -11.18
C CYS A 79 -4.43 7.48 -10.18
N LEU A 80 -3.85 8.61 -10.58
CA LEU A 80 -3.81 9.80 -9.75
C LEU A 80 -5.20 10.42 -9.58
N GLN A 81 -6.02 10.45 -10.64
CA GLN A 81 -7.43 10.81 -10.53
C GLN A 81 -8.20 9.84 -9.61
N ALA A 82 -7.87 8.55 -9.66
CA ALA A 82 -8.48 7.55 -8.79
C ALA A 82 -8.18 7.79 -7.29
N ILE A 83 -7.00 8.34 -6.97
CA ILE A 83 -6.66 8.84 -5.62
C ILE A 83 -7.54 10.05 -5.28
N GLU A 84 -7.64 11.03 -6.19
CA GLU A 84 -8.42 12.26 -5.98
C GLU A 84 -9.91 11.97 -5.72
N ASP A 85 -10.47 11.01 -6.45
CA ASP A 85 -11.85 10.56 -6.31
C ASP A 85 -12.06 9.61 -5.11
N GLY A 86 -10.98 9.20 -4.42
CA GLY A 86 -11.03 8.28 -3.28
C GLY A 86 -11.42 6.85 -3.65
N SER A 87 -11.20 6.45 -4.90
CA SER A 87 -11.44 5.08 -5.39
C SER A 87 -10.19 4.17 -5.30
N VAL A 88 -9.02 4.78 -5.13
CA VAL A 88 -7.74 4.18 -4.78
C VAL A 88 -7.18 4.96 -3.59
N ASP A 89 -6.48 4.30 -2.67
CA ASP A 89 -5.95 4.95 -1.47
C ASP A 89 -4.43 5.13 -1.55
N ILE A 90 -3.75 4.23 -2.24
CA ILE A 90 -2.29 4.24 -2.41
C ILE A 90 -1.96 3.90 -3.86
N TYR A 91 -1.09 4.69 -4.47
CA TYR A 91 -0.62 4.45 -5.83
C TYR A 91 0.91 4.56 -5.89
N VAL A 92 1.57 3.48 -6.29
CA VAL A 92 2.99 3.49 -6.63
C VAL A 92 3.13 3.95 -8.07
N SER A 93 3.79 5.08 -8.26
CA SER A 93 3.95 5.73 -9.56
C SER A 93 5.39 6.12 -9.81
N THR A 94 5.73 6.23 -11.09
CA THR A 94 6.95 6.90 -11.53
C THR A 94 6.71 8.40 -11.66
N SER A 95 7.79 9.18 -11.69
CA SER A 95 7.78 10.62 -12.00
C SER A 95 6.88 10.95 -13.21
N GLY A 96 6.99 10.17 -14.29
CA GLY A 96 6.17 10.33 -15.49
C GLY A 96 4.67 10.17 -15.25
N GLY A 97 4.25 9.29 -14.33
CA GLY A 97 2.85 9.02 -14.03
C GLY A 97 2.15 10.14 -13.28
N VAL A 98 2.89 10.94 -12.51
CA VAL A 98 2.35 12.05 -11.71
C VAL A 98 2.68 13.44 -12.28
N ALA A 99 3.53 13.52 -13.31
CA ALA A 99 3.99 14.77 -13.90
C ALA A 99 2.89 15.62 -14.55
N SER A 100 1.76 15.03 -14.93
CA SER A 100 0.61 15.78 -15.47
C SER A 100 -0.01 16.73 -14.44
N THR A 101 -0.01 16.34 -13.17
CA THR A 101 -0.51 17.14 -12.05
C THR A 101 0.62 17.87 -11.32
N PHE A 102 1.76 17.22 -11.13
CA PHE A 102 2.92 17.76 -10.40
C PHE A 102 4.17 17.83 -11.31
N PRO A 103 4.23 18.75 -12.28
CA PRO A 103 5.25 18.74 -13.32
C PRO A 103 6.69 18.85 -12.82
N TYR A 104 6.90 19.44 -11.64
CA TYR A 104 8.22 19.59 -11.03
C TYR A 104 8.89 18.26 -10.67
N VAL A 105 8.13 17.17 -10.49
CA VAL A 105 8.71 15.84 -10.20
C VAL A 105 9.56 15.31 -11.35
N GLN A 106 9.39 15.82 -12.58
CA GLN A 106 10.25 15.47 -13.71
C GLN A 106 11.71 15.92 -13.54
N MET A 107 12.03 16.72 -12.52
CA MET A 107 13.43 17.04 -12.22
C MET A 107 14.25 15.79 -11.89
N PHE A 108 13.61 14.72 -11.40
CA PHE A 108 14.25 13.42 -11.17
C PHE A 108 14.64 12.71 -12.47
N ASP A 109 14.00 13.04 -13.59
CA ASP A 109 14.23 12.42 -14.91
C ASP A 109 15.34 13.13 -15.70
N LEU A 110 15.89 14.23 -15.17
CA LEU A 110 16.96 14.95 -15.83
C LEU A 110 18.24 14.08 -15.85
N PRO A 111 18.95 13.99 -16.99
CA PRO A 111 20.15 13.18 -17.06
C PRO A 111 21.29 13.81 -16.25
N TYR A 112 22.03 12.98 -15.52
CA TYR A 112 23.27 13.34 -14.79
C TYR A 112 23.10 14.31 -13.61
N VAL A 113 21.90 14.55 -13.09
CA VAL A 113 21.70 15.38 -11.87
C VAL A 113 22.22 14.68 -10.62
N MET A 114 22.09 13.35 -10.56
CA MET A 114 22.61 12.52 -9.47
C MET A 114 23.76 11.67 -10.01
N ALA A 115 24.92 11.77 -9.37
CA ALA A 115 26.15 11.19 -9.90
C ALA A 115 26.24 9.66 -9.76
N ASN A 116 25.54 9.08 -8.78
CA ASN A 116 25.46 7.64 -8.49
C ASN A 116 24.39 7.40 -7.41
N ASP A 117 24.08 6.13 -7.14
CA ASP A 117 23.02 5.73 -6.19
C ASP A 117 23.26 6.26 -4.78
N ARG A 118 24.51 6.32 -4.31
CA ARG A 118 24.79 6.87 -2.98
C ARG A 118 24.37 8.34 -2.88
N VAL A 119 24.63 9.12 -3.93
CA VAL A 119 24.19 10.52 -3.99
C VAL A 119 22.66 10.60 -4.09
N ALA A 120 22.03 9.70 -4.86
CA ALA A 120 20.57 9.65 -4.95
C ALA A 120 19.92 9.36 -3.60
N GLU A 121 20.37 8.32 -2.89
CA GLU A 121 19.88 7.96 -1.57
C GLU A 121 20.09 9.08 -0.54
N GLU A 122 21.22 9.80 -0.59
CA GLU A 122 21.47 10.95 0.29
C GLU A 122 20.46 12.09 0.04
N VAL A 123 20.13 12.37 -1.22
CA VAL A 123 19.11 13.36 -1.60
C VAL A 123 17.72 12.92 -1.16
N LEU A 124 17.36 11.66 -1.39
CA LEU A 124 16.04 11.11 -1.07
C LEU A 124 15.80 10.95 0.45
N ALA A 125 16.86 10.73 1.22
CA ALA A 125 16.80 10.72 2.69
C ALA A 125 16.79 12.13 3.33
N GLY A 126 17.07 13.17 2.54
CA GLY A 126 17.20 14.55 2.99
C GLY A 126 15.89 15.29 3.25
N SER A 127 15.97 16.60 3.54
CA SER A 127 14.79 17.45 3.71
C SER A 127 14.01 17.63 2.41
N PHE A 128 14.66 17.46 1.27
CA PHE A 128 14.09 17.70 -0.05
C PHE A 128 12.78 16.92 -0.30
N VAL A 129 12.72 15.63 0.07
CA VAL A 129 11.49 14.83 -0.08
C VAL A 129 10.36 15.33 0.82
N ARG A 130 10.69 15.92 1.99
CA ARG A 130 9.68 16.55 2.86
C ARG A 130 9.16 17.84 2.25
N ASP A 131 10.05 18.69 1.73
CA ASP A 131 9.67 19.95 1.08
C ASP A 131 8.79 19.67 -0.15
N LEU A 132 9.15 18.65 -0.94
CA LEU A 132 8.37 18.20 -2.08
C LEU A 132 7.00 17.63 -1.68
N ARG A 133 6.94 16.84 -0.60
CA ARG A 133 5.68 16.35 -0.04
C ARG A 133 4.76 17.48 0.38
N ASP A 134 5.29 18.47 1.09
CA ASP A 134 4.51 19.62 1.57
C ASP A 134 3.97 20.44 0.39
N GLN A 135 4.79 20.61 -0.65
CA GLN A 135 4.37 21.28 -1.88
C GLN A 135 3.27 20.50 -2.62
N MET A 136 3.42 19.20 -2.83
CA MET A 136 2.40 18.36 -3.49
C MET A 136 1.09 18.35 -2.73
N LEU A 137 1.15 18.31 -1.39
CA LEU A 137 -0.04 18.36 -0.55
C LEU A 137 -0.77 19.71 -0.69
N ALA A 138 -0.01 20.82 -0.68
CA ALA A 138 -0.58 22.15 -0.89
C ALA A 138 -1.19 22.31 -2.28
N ASP A 139 -0.48 21.89 -3.34
CA ASP A 139 -0.91 22.02 -4.73
C ASP A 139 -2.16 21.16 -5.04
N SER A 140 -2.36 20.07 -4.30
CA SER A 140 -3.53 19.19 -4.41
C SER A 140 -4.67 19.53 -3.45
N ASN A 141 -4.60 20.64 -2.71
CA ASN A 141 -5.58 21.00 -1.68
C ASN A 141 -5.80 19.90 -0.63
N ASP A 142 -4.70 19.36 -0.10
CA ASP A 142 -4.66 18.29 0.91
C ASP A 142 -5.20 16.93 0.45
N VAL A 143 -5.35 16.70 -0.86
CA VAL A 143 -5.89 15.46 -1.43
C VAL A 143 -4.80 14.40 -1.68
N VAL A 144 -3.67 14.81 -2.26
CA VAL A 144 -2.59 13.88 -2.64
C VAL A 144 -1.37 14.10 -1.75
N ARG A 145 -0.95 13.04 -1.06
CA ARG A 145 0.25 13.06 -0.21
C ARG A 145 1.33 12.14 -0.77
N LEU A 146 2.48 12.71 -1.09
CA LEU A 146 3.69 11.94 -1.36
C LEU A 146 4.14 11.18 -0.09
N MET A 147 4.11 9.84 -0.11
CA MET A 147 4.53 9.05 1.05
C MET A 147 6.05 8.91 1.13
N THR A 148 6.67 8.48 0.04
CA THR A 148 8.12 8.28 -0.08
C THR A 148 8.52 8.35 -1.54
N ILE A 149 9.82 8.47 -1.80
CA ILE A 149 10.41 8.27 -3.11
C ILE A 149 11.46 7.19 -2.95
N GLY A 150 11.33 6.13 -3.73
CA GLY A 150 12.33 5.08 -3.85
C GLY A 150 13.11 5.23 -5.16
N ASN A 151 14.29 4.63 -5.21
CA ASN A 151 15.01 4.44 -6.46
C ASN A 151 14.62 3.07 -7.05
N THR A 152 14.00 3.08 -8.23
CA THR A 152 13.67 1.86 -9.02
C THR A 152 14.91 1.30 -9.74
N GLY A 153 16.01 2.05 -9.81
CA GLY A 153 17.26 1.63 -10.46
C GLY A 153 18.11 0.69 -9.61
N GLY A 154 18.44 -0.49 -10.18
CA GLY A 154 19.37 -1.51 -9.65
C GLY A 154 20.76 -1.48 -10.24
#